data_AF-A0A2D5YUJ2-F1
#
_entry.id   AF-A0A2D5YUJ2-F1
#
_cell.length_a   1.000
_cell.length_b   1.000
_cell.length_c   1.000
_cell.angle_alpha   90.00
_cell.angle_beta   90.00
_cell.angle_gamma   90.00
#
_symmetry.space_group_name_H-M   'P 1'
#
loop_
_entity.id
_entity.type
_entity.pdbx_description
1 polymer ?
#
loop_
_entity_poly.entity_id
_entity_poly.type
_entity_poly.pdbx_seq_one_letter_code
_entity_poly.pdbx_strand_id
1 'polypeptide(L)'
;MQARNHRQQGFTLVEILIVVVILGILAAIVIPQFTNAGETAKANSLVTQLQTIRSQLELYRVQHSGNYPTLTTNWNQMTSTTDVAGTVVATGAFGPYLQQPPVNPFENSSSVSGTDAADGTAASGVGWVWISGQLKAVLTVAKAAEVGLTNTNDIETY
;
A
#
# COMPACT_ATOMS: atom_id res chain seq x y z
N MET A 1 -44.42 -55.16 28.84
CA MET A 1 -43.46 -54.27 28.16
C MET A 1 -43.96 -52.83 28.32
N GLN A 2 -43.39 -52.06 29.26
CA GLN A 2 -43.80 -50.67 29.51
C GLN A 2 -42.97 -49.73 28.64
N ALA A 3 -43.61 -49.08 27.67
CA ALA A 3 -43.00 -48.05 26.84
C ALA A 3 -42.85 -46.75 27.64
N ARG A 4 -41.60 -46.28 27.84
CA ARG A 4 -41.31 -44.98 28.45
C ARG A 4 -41.66 -43.88 27.44
N ASN A 5 -42.72 -43.14 27.73
CA ASN A 5 -43.08 -41.91 27.01
C ASN A 5 -41.99 -40.86 27.27
N HIS A 6 -41.14 -40.63 26.27
CA HIS A 6 -40.20 -39.52 26.27
C HIS A 6 -40.99 -38.24 25.95
N ARG A 7 -41.21 -37.40 26.96
CA ARG A 7 -41.78 -36.07 26.76
C ARG A 7 -40.83 -35.28 25.88
N GLN A 8 -41.22 -35.07 24.62
CA GLN A 8 -40.55 -34.14 23.72
C GLN A 8 -40.75 -32.73 24.28
N GLN A 9 -39.71 -32.17 24.88
CA GLN A 9 -39.68 -30.77 25.31
C GLN A 9 -39.42 -29.93 24.06
N GLY A 10 -40.44 -29.20 23.58
CA GLY A 10 -40.30 -28.25 22.49
C GLY A 10 -39.64 -26.97 22.97
N PHE A 11 -38.81 -26.37 22.12
CA PHE A 11 -38.23 -25.05 22.35
C PHE A 11 -39.33 -24.00 22.56
N THR A 12 -39.16 -23.13 23.54
CA THR A 12 -40.12 -22.04 23.77
C THR A 12 -39.83 -20.89 22.81
N LEU A 13 -40.87 -20.15 22.39
CA LEU A 13 -40.69 -18.95 21.57
C LEU A 13 -39.81 -17.89 22.26
N VAL A 14 -39.88 -17.83 23.59
CA VAL A 14 -39.08 -16.92 24.42
C VAL A 14 -37.59 -17.26 24.33
N GLU A 15 -37.26 -18.54 24.27
CA GLU A 15 -35.88 -19.02 24.19
C GLU A 15 -35.24 -18.64 22.85
N ILE A 16 -35.97 -18.78 21.74
CA ILE A 16 -35.50 -18.32 20.43
C ILE A 16 -35.44 -16.78 20.37
N LEU A 17 -36.38 -16.08 20.99
CA LEU A 17 -36.40 -14.61 21.02
C LEU A 17 -35.17 -14.03 21.72
N ILE A 18 -34.78 -14.56 22.88
CA ILE A 18 -33.59 -14.09 23.60
C ILE A 18 -32.32 -14.37 22.78
N VAL A 19 -32.23 -15.53 22.12
CA VAL A 19 -31.07 -15.89 21.30
C VAL A 19 -30.89 -14.92 20.14
N VAL A 20 -31.95 -14.59 19.38
CA VAL A 20 -31.82 -13.66 18.25
C VAL A 20 -31.51 -12.23 18.70
N VAL A 21 -31.99 -11.81 19.89
CA VAL A 21 -31.64 -10.53 20.48
C VAL A 21 -30.15 -10.47 20.84
N ILE A 22 -29.63 -11.50 21.51
CA ILE A 22 -28.20 -11.57 21.86
C ILE A 22 -27.34 -11.61 20.59
N LEU A 23 -27.70 -12.41 19.59
CA LEU A 23 -26.99 -12.46 18.30
C LEU A 23 -27.01 -11.10 17.58
N GLY A 24 -28.12 -10.36 17.64
CA GLY A 24 -28.21 -9.00 17.08
C GLY A 24 -27.28 -7.99 17.77
N ILE A 25 -27.19 -8.04 19.10
CA ILE A 25 -26.28 -7.17 19.87
C ILE A 25 -24.82 -7.51 19.57
N LEU A 26 -24.47 -8.80 19.54
CA LEU A 26 -23.11 -9.25 19.25
C LEU A 26 -22.70 -8.87 17.81
N ALA A 27 -23.59 -9.06 16.83
CA ALA A 27 -23.33 -8.67 15.45
C ALA A 27 -23.07 -7.15 15.31
N ALA A 28 -23.78 -6.31 16.06
CA ALA A 28 -23.58 -4.86 16.02
C ALA A 28 -22.22 -4.41 16.58
N ILE A 29 -21.69 -5.09 17.59
CA ILE A 29 -20.42 -4.71 18.27
C ILE A 29 -19.18 -5.20 17.52
N VAL A 30 -19.28 -6.32 16.80
CA VAL A 30 -18.11 -6.97 16.17
C VAL A 30 -17.68 -6.31 14.86
N ILE A 31 -18.60 -5.67 14.13
CA ILE A 31 -18.32 -5.08 12.81
C ILE A 31 -17.33 -3.87 12.82
N PRO A 32 -17.39 -2.89 13.75
CA PRO A 32 -16.66 -1.63 13.57
C PRO A 32 -15.13 -1.69 13.76
N GLN A 33 -14.54 -2.80 14.24
CA GLN A 33 -13.11 -2.82 14.61
C GLN A 33 -12.14 -3.20 13.47
N PHE A 34 -12.61 -3.77 12.36
CA PHE A 34 -11.71 -4.34 11.34
C PHE A 34 -11.24 -3.35 10.26
N THR A 35 -11.91 -2.22 10.08
CA THR A 35 -11.59 -1.27 8.99
C THR A 35 -10.32 -0.48 9.25
N ASN A 36 -10.08 -0.03 10.49
CA ASN A 36 -8.89 0.80 10.81
C ASN A 36 -7.57 0.02 10.80
N ALA A 37 -7.56 -1.25 11.21
CA ALA A 37 -6.32 -2.03 11.27
C ALA A 37 -5.72 -2.29 9.88
N GLY A 38 -6.58 -2.51 8.88
CA GLY A 38 -6.16 -2.72 7.49
C GLY A 38 -5.54 -1.47 6.87
N GLU A 39 -6.09 -0.29 7.15
CA GLU A 39 -5.57 0.97 6.62
C GLU A 39 -4.22 1.35 7.24
N THR A 40 -4.07 1.17 8.56
CA THR A 40 -2.79 1.37 9.24
C THR A 40 -1.71 0.43 8.70
N ALA A 41 -2.06 -0.83 8.39
CA ALA A 41 -1.11 -1.76 7.77
C ALA A 41 -0.66 -1.31 6.37
N LYS A 42 -1.57 -0.75 5.57
CA LYS A 42 -1.25 -0.18 4.26
C LYS A 42 -0.34 1.04 4.38
N ALA A 43 -0.61 1.95 5.32
CA ALA A 43 0.23 3.11 5.60
C ALA A 43 1.65 2.70 6.02
N ASN A 44 1.78 1.77 6.97
CA ASN A 44 3.09 1.27 7.41
C ASN A 44 3.86 0.58 6.28
N SER A 45 3.16 -0.17 5.42
CA SER A 45 3.74 -0.78 4.23
C SER A 45 4.26 0.28 3.26
N LEU A 46 3.48 1.35 3.00
CA LEU A 46 3.90 2.45 2.12
C LEU A 46 5.18 3.13 2.65
N VAL A 47 5.23 3.46 3.94
CA VAL A 47 6.40 4.11 4.56
C VAL A 47 7.63 3.21 4.45
N THR A 48 7.50 1.92 4.73
CA THR A 48 8.61 0.95 4.63
C THR A 48 9.10 0.80 3.18
N GLN A 49 8.18 0.78 2.21
CA GLN A 49 8.51 0.75 0.79
C GLN A 49 9.27 2.02 0.38
N LEU A 50 8.80 3.20 0.77
CA LEU A 50 9.49 4.47 0.51
C LEU A 50 10.91 4.49 1.09
N GLN A 51 11.11 4.01 2.32
CA GLN A 51 12.44 3.92 2.92
C GLN A 51 13.38 2.99 2.15
N THR A 52 12.85 1.86 1.67
CA THR A 52 13.61 0.92 0.83
C THR A 52 13.99 1.58 -0.49
N ILE A 53 13.03 2.22 -1.17
CA ILE A 53 13.25 2.91 -2.44
C ILE A 53 14.28 4.05 -2.27
N ARG A 54 14.19 4.85 -1.20
CA ARG A 54 15.19 5.89 -0.87
C ARG A 54 16.61 5.34 -0.82
N SER A 55 16.78 4.22 -0.11
CA SER A 55 18.10 3.58 0.03
C SER A 55 18.64 3.12 -1.33
N GLN A 56 17.78 2.60 -2.20
CA GLN A 56 18.15 2.18 -3.55
C GLN A 56 18.42 3.35 -4.50
N LEU A 57 17.67 4.45 -4.39
CA LEU A 57 17.92 5.67 -5.15
C LEU A 57 19.28 6.30 -4.78
N GLU A 58 19.64 6.27 -3.51
CA GLU A 58 20.94 6.77 -3.07
C GLU A 58 22.09 5.87 -3.55
N LEU A 59 21.90 4.54 -3.52
CA LEU A 59 22.87 3.61 -4.11
C LEU A 59 23.03 3.84 -5.62
N TYR A 60 21.92 4.06 -6.34
CA TYR A 60 21.94 4.41 -7.75
C TYR A 60 22.76 5.69 -7.98
N ARG A 61 22.50 6.73 -7.18
CA ARG A 61 23.19 8.03 -7.28
C ARG A 61 24.71 7.88 -7.13
N VAL A 62 25.16 7.10 -6.16
CA VAL A 62 26.60 6.86 -5.93
C VAL A 62 27.25 6.17 -7.14
N GLN A 63 26.54 5.24 -7.78
CA GLN A 63 27.07 4.47 -8.91
C GLN A 63 27.02 5.23 -10.25
N HIS A 64 26.11 6.20 -10.38
CA HIS A 64 25.89 6.97 -11.61
C HIS A 64 26.41 8.41 -11.54
N SER A 65 27.58 8.59 -10.91
CA SER A 65 28.27 9.89 -10.83
C SER A 65 27.44 11.03 -10.21
N GLY A 66 26.58 10.70 -9.25
CA GLY A 66 25.76 11.68 -8.54
C GLY A 66 24.40 11.98 -9.18
N ASN A 67 24.03 11.27 -10.26
CA ASN A 67 22.73 11.45 -10.93
C ASN A 67 21.68 10.48 -10.39
N TYR A 68 20.47 10.97 -10.15
CA TYR A 68 19.30 10.14 -9.85
C TYR A 68 18.71 9.53 -11.14
N PRO A 69 17.99 8.40 -11.05
CA PRO A 69 17.28 7.86 -12.20
C PRO A 69 16.17 8.82 -12.65
N THR A 70 15.70 8.68 -13.88
CA THR A 70 14.59 9.46 -14.43
C THR A 70 13.37 8.54 -14.56
N LEU A 71 12.59 8.44 -13.49
CA LEU A 71 11.44 7.53 -13.39
C LEU A 71 10.14 8.14 -13.92
N THR A 72 10.19 8.88 -15.03
CA THR A 72 9.02 9.62 -15.54
C THR A 72 7.99 8.73 -16.27
N THR A 73 8.39 7.53 -16.67
CA THR A 73 7.55 6.62 -17.47
C THR A 73 7.55 5.18 -16.96
N ASN A 74 8.66 4.70 -16.39
CA ASN A 74 8.80 3.32 -15.94
C ASN A 74 9.93 3.17 -14.91
N TRP A 75 10.05 1.96 -14.37
CA TRP A 75 11.04 1.58 -13.36
C TRP A 75 12.31 0.93 -13.92
N ASN A 76 12.51 0.90 -15.24
CA ASN A 76 13.56 0.08 -15.87
C ASN A 76 14.97 0.43 -15.37
N GLN A 77 15.24 1.70 -15.08
CA GLN A 77 16.52 2.12 -14.51
C GLN A 77 16.78 1.59 -13.10
N MET A 78 15.73 1.15 -12.39
CA MET A 78 15.85 0.50 -11.08
C MET A 78 15.70 -1.02 -11.17
N THR A 79 14.93 -1.56 -12.12
CA THR A 79 14.63 -3.00 -12.22
C THR A 79 15.50 -3.76 -13.21
N SER A 80 16.33 -3.06 -13.98
CA SER A 80 17.24 -3.65 -14.96
C SER A 80 18.68 -3.19 -14.70
N THR A 81 19.63 -3.80 -15.41
CA THR A 81 21.02 -3.36 -15.36
C THR A 81 21.23 -2.11 -16.19
N THR A 82 22.09 -1.21 -15.72
CA THR A 82 22.42 0.05 -16.38
C THR A 82 23.93 0.22 -16.58
N ASP A 83 24.29 1.08 -17.53
CA ASP A 83 25.65 1.60 -17.67
C ASP A 83 25.89 2.79 -16.73
N VAL A 84 27.11 3.37 -16.75
CA VAL A 84 27.47 4.53 -15.90
C VAL A 84 26.62 5.78 -16.17
N ALA A 85 26.03 5.91 -17.36
CA ALA A 85 25.17 7.02 -17.75
C ALA A 85 23.69 6.78 -17.39
N GLY A 86 23.36 5.60 -16.84
CA GLY A 86 22.00 5.24 -16.46
C GLY A 86 21.17 4.65 -17.60
N THR A 87 21.80 4.34 -18.73
CA THR A 87 21.13 3.71 -19.88
C THR A 87 20.87 2.25 -19.57
N VAL A 88 19.63 1.79 -19.79
CA VAL A 88 19.26 0.39 -19.58
C VAL A 88 19.89 -0.46 -20.69
N VAL A 89 20.72 -1.42 -20.30
CA VAL A 89 21.45 -2.30 -21.21
C VAL A 89 21.39 -3.74 -20.69
N ALA A 90 21.44 -4.72 -21.60
CA ALA A 90 21.28 -6.14 -21.24
C ALA A 90 22.39 -6.68 -20.33
N THR A 91 23.60 -6.09 -20.41
CA THR A 91 24.77 -6.47 -19.62
C THR A 91 25.40 -5.21 -19.02
N GLY A 92 24.64 -4.54 -18.16
CA GLY A 92 25.12 -3.35 -17.43
C GLY A 92 26.04 -3.73 -16.28
N ALA A 93 26.90 -2.79 -15.87
CA ALA A 93 27.79 -2.97 -14.73
C ALA A 93 27.09 -2.70 -13.38
N PHE A 94 25.94 -2.02 -13.42
CA PHE A 94 25.20 -1.54 -12.25
C PHE A 94 23.76 -2.04 -12.24
N GLY A 95 23.16 -2.12 -11.05
CA GLY A 95 21.82 -2.66 -10.84
C GLY A 95 21.72 -4.19 -10.99
N PRO A 96 20.50 -4.76 -10.96
CA PRO A 96 19.24 -4.08 -10.64
C PRO A 96 19.19 -3.68 -9.16
N TYR A 97 18.56 -2.54 -8.88
CA TYR A 97 18.40 -1.97 -7.54
C TYR A 97 17.10 -2.42 -6.87
N LEU A 98 16.10 -2.78 -7.68
CA LEU A 98 14.82 -3.35 -7.25
C LEU A 98 14.57 -4.64 -8.04
N GLN A 99 14.04 -5.66 -7.36
CA GLN A 99 13.67 -6.90 -8.04
C GLN A 99 12.36 -6.78 -8.82
N GLN A 100 11.47 -5.88 -8.39
CA GLN A 100 10.20 -5.60 -9.06
C GLN A 100 9.76 -4.17 -8.80
N PRO A 101 8.94 -3.57 -9.69
CA PRO A 101 8.30 -2.29 -9.43
C PRO A 101 7.44 -2.34 -8.15
N PRO A 102 7.63 -1.43 -7.20
CA PRO A 102 6.86 -1.40 -5.97
C PRO A 102 5.40 -1.03 -6.28
N VAL A 103 4.47 -1.70 -5.60
CA VAL A 103 3.02 -1.46 -5.76
C VAL A 103 2.55 -0.57 -4.63
N ASN A 104 1.96 0.57 -4.97
CA ASN A 104 1.32 1.43 -3.99
C ASN A 104 0.07 0.73 -3.41
N PRO A 105 -0.01 0.48 -2.08
CA PRO A 105 -1.13 -0.25 -1.46
C PRO A 105 -2.46 0.51 -1.42
N PHE A 106 -2.47 1.82 -1.70
CA PHE A 106 -3.67 2.64 -1.77
C PHE A 106 -4.26 2.67 -3.18
N GLU A 107 -3.42 2.80 -4.20
CA GLU A 107 -3.83 2.84 -5.61
C GLU A 107 -3.80 1.47 -6.32
N ASN A 108 -3.26 0.44 -5.66
CA ASN A 108 -2.99 -0.90 -6.22
C ASN A 108 -2.25 -0.85 -7.58
N SER A 109 -1.37 0.13 -7.75
CA SER A 109 -0.65 0.39 -8.99
C SER A 109 0.85 0.52 -8.73
N SER A 110 1.66 0.00 -9.64
CA SER A 110 3.11 0.21 -9.69
C SER A 110 3.54 1.22 -10.75
N SER A 111 2.58 1.80 -11.50
CA SER A 111 2.90 2.78 -12.54
C SER A 111 3.50 4.05 -11.94
N VAL A 112 4.52 4.58 -12.60
CA VAL A 112 5.16 5.85 -12.25
C VAL A 112 4.92 6.88 -13.36
N SER A 113 4.66 8.13 -12.98
CA SER A 113 4.45 9.23 -13.92
C SER A 113 5.29 10.45 -13.57
N GLY A 114 5.84 11.12 -14.58
CA GLY A 114 6.63 12.35 -14.42
C GLY A 114 5.82 13.64 -14.44
N THR A 115 4.49 13.61 -14.30
CA THR A 115 3.68 14.84 -14.35
C THR A 115 3.90 15.70 -13.11
N ASP A 116 4.26 16.97 -13.31
CA ASP A 116 4.47 18.04 -12.31
C ASP A 116 3.19 18.42 -11.54
N ALA A 117 2.50 17.46 -10.94
CA ALA A 117 1.50 17.78 -9.93
C ALA A 117 2.24 18.04 -8.62
N ALA A 118 2.43 19.32 -8.28
CA ALA A 118 2.95 19.77 -6.98
C ALA A 118 2.23 19.17 -5.76
N ASP A 119 1.09 18.50 -6.00
CA ASP A 119 0.19 17.90 -5.02
C ASP A 119 0.13 16.36 -5.09
N GLY A 120 1.07 15.70 -5.79
CA GLY A 120 1.11 14.23 -5.90
C GLY A 120 -0.13 13.62 -6.59
N THR A 121 -0.97 14.45 -7.21
CA THR A 121 -2.20 14.03 -7.87
C THR A 121 -1.85 13.56 -9.28
N ALA A 122 -1.54 12.28 -9.41
CA ALA A 122 -1.39 11.65 -10.71
C ALA A 122 -2.74 11.33 -11.36
N ALA A 123 -2.72 11.05 -12.66
CA ALA A 123 -3.88 10.47 -13.34
C ALA A 123 -4.35 9.18 -12.66
N SER A 124 -5.64 8.85 -12.77
CA SER A 124 -6.21 7.61 -12.25
C SER A 124 -5.38 6.39 -12.68
N GLY A 125 -5.03 5.53 -11.72
CA GLY A 125 -4.27 4.30 -11.98
C GLY A 125 -2.74 4.46 -11.95
N VAL A 126 -2.22 5.61 -11.53
CA VAL A 126 -0.78 5.80 -11.25
C VAL A 126 -0.53 5.63 -9.76
N GLY A 127 0.49 4.84 -9.40
CA GLY A 127 0.86 4.59 -8.01
C GLY A 127 1.93 5.56 -7.47
N TRP A 128 2.78 6.08 -8.35
CA TRP A 128 3.95 6.88 -7.99
C TRP A 128 4.15 8.06 -8.94
N VAL A 129 4.69 9.15 -8.43
CA VAL A 129 5.01 10.35 -9.21
C VAL A 129 6.49 10.69 -9.05
N TRP A 130 7.19 10.94 -10.14
CA TRP A 130 8.59 11.36 -10.12
C TRP A 130 8.70 12.84 -10.51
N ILE A 131 9.08 13.71 -9.57
CA ILE A 131 9.21 15.17 -9.78
C ILE A 131 10.52 15.65 -9.19
N SER A 132 11.30 16.42 -9.95
CA SER A 132 12.50 17.13 -9.46
C SER A 132 13.54 16.24 -8.75
N GLY A 133 13.65 14.96 -9.12
CA GLY A 133 14.58 14.00 -8.50
C GLY A 133 14.00 13.23 -7.31
N GLN A 134 12.74 13.50 -6.97
CA GLN A 134 11.99 12.92 -5.86
C GLN A 134 10.90 11.97 -6.38
N LEU A 135 10.73 10.83 -5.73
CA LEU A 135 9.60 9.93 -5.93
C LEU A 135 8.56 10.17 -4.83
N LYS A 136 7.34 10.48 -5.22
CA LYS A 136 6.19 10.70 -4.35
C LYS A 136 5.18 9.57 -4.50
N ALA A 137 4.62 9.10 -3.40
CA ALA A 137 3.50 8.18 -3.41
C ALA A 137 2.22 8.93 -3.78
N VAL A 138 1.43 8.39 -4.71
CA VAL A 138 0.10 8.94 -5.01
C VAL A 138 -0.84 8.58 -3.88
N LEU A 139 -1.37 9.61 -3.20
CA LEU A 139 -2.33 9.46 -2.13
C LEU A 139 -3.22 10.70 -2.08
N THR A 140 -4.53 10.52 -1.92
CA THR A 140 -5.42 11.67 -1.75
C THR A 140 -5.13 12.38 -0.42
N VAL A 141 -5.20 13.71 -0.40
CA VAL A 141 -4.94 14.52 0.81
C VAL A 141 -5.84 14.10 1.98
N ALA A 142 -7.10 13.75 1.69
CA ALA A 142 -8.04 13.23 2.69
C ALA A 142 -7.57 11.91 3.30
N LYS A 143 -7.08 10.96 2.47
CA LYS A 143 -6.61 9.68 2.97
C LYS A 143 -5.28 9.83 3.73
N ALA A 144 -4.37 10.68 3.27
CA ALA A 144 -3.13 10.99 3.97
C ALA A 144 -3.38 11.50 5.40
N ALA A 145 -4.36 12.40 5.57
CA ALA A 145 -4.77 12.90 6.87
C ALA A 145 -5.41 11.81 7.76
N GLU A 146 -6.24 10.94 7.18
CA GLU A 146 -6.90 9.84 7.90
C GLU A 146 -5.90 8.81 8.47
N VAL A 147 -4.84 8.49 7.71
CA VAL A 147 -3.82 7.53 8.15
C VAL A 147 -2.61 8.18 8.85
N GLY A 148 -2.67 9.49 9.11
CA GLY A 148 -1.62 10.22 9.84
C GLY A 148 -0.32 10.47 9.06
N LEU A 149 -0.31 10.26 7.74
CA LEU A 149 0.82 10.56 6.85
C LEU A 149 0.82 12.06 6.53
N THR A 150 1.16 12.87 7.53
CA THR A 150 1.07 14.34 7.47
C THR A 150 2.41 15.01 7.19
N ASN A 151 3.53 14.30 7.31
CA ASN A 151 4.83 14.84 6.94
C ASN A 151 5.14 14.55 5.47
N THR A 152 5.78 15.50 4.81
CA THR A 152 6.30 15.32 3.43
C THR A 152 7.22 14.10 3.31
N ASN A 153 8.02 13.82 4.34
CA ASN A 153 8.90 12.64 4.41
C ASN A 153 8.15 11.31 4.58
N ASP A 154 6.83 11.30 4.76
CA ASP A 154 6.03 10.08 4.85
C ASP A 154 5.52 9.65 3.46
N ILE A 155 5.55 10.56 2.48
CA ILE A 155 5.01 10.34 1.13
C ILE A 155 6.03 10.61 0.00
N GLU A 156 7.20 11.21 0.28
CA GLU A 156 8.18 11.59 -0.76
C GLU A 156 9.59 11.07 -0.47
N THR A 157 10.34 10.63 -1.47
CA THR A 157 11.79 10.43 -1.37
C THR A 157 12.48 11.78 -1.56
N TYR A 158 13.51 12.06 -0.76
CA TYR A 158 14.23 13.34 -0.70
C TYR A 158 14.49 14.05 -2.02
#